data_AF-A0A0U5CKD0-F1
#
_entry.id   AF-A0A0U5CKD0-F1
#
_cell.length_a   1.000
_cell.length_b   1.000
_cell.length_c   1.000
_cell.angle_alpha   90.00
_cell.angle_beta   90.00
_cell.angle_gamma   90.00
#
_symmetry.space_group_name_H-M   'P 1'
#
loop_
_entity.id
_entity.type
_entity.pdbx_description
1 polymer ?
#
loop_
_entity_poly.entity_id
_entity_poly.type
_entity_poly.pdbx_seq_one_letter_code
_entity_poly.pdbx_strand_id
1 'polypeptide(L)'
;MKTSLIALVTSLAGAAFAAPSAQPVERQSTHYPYSIDTLWLRRYTDNTFRINFSLTHRTDSGEALSSTTCTTTWNPSVPAGPENPVACADPTYTFWFPSGILSLLDYEIATKGPDGVASAEIVEGPKYACGGYEGDLEGIIYECRTTNGGAFYLALE
;
A
#
# COMPACT_ATOMS: atom_id res chain seq x y z
N MET A 1 19.09 78.66 -10.64
CA MET A 1 19.55 77.43 -9.95
C MET A 1 18.96 77.37 -8.55
N LYS A 2 18.08 76.41 -8.27
CA LYS A 2 17.96 75.61 -7.03
C LYS A 2 16.59 74.92 -6.97
N THR A 3 16.62 73.71 -7.51
CA THR A 3 15.89 72.47 -7.16
C THR A 3 14.89 72.52 -5.99
N SER A 4 13.63 72.18 -6.31
CA SER A 4 12.67 71.57 -5.38
C SER A 4 12.51 70.09 -5.74
N LEU A 5 12.66 69.24 -4.73
CA LEU A 5 12.43 67.79 -4.71
C LEU A 5 11.20 67.51 -3.83
N ILE A 6 10.74 66.25 -3.83
CA ILE A 6 9.66 65.61 -3.02
C ILE A 6 8.33 65.54 -3.81
N ALA A 7 7.62 64.41 -3.95
CA ALA A 7 7.88 62.99 -3.67
C ALA A 7 6.90 62.17 -4.53
N LEU A 8 7.36 61.07 -5.12
CA LEU A 8 6.50 60.04 -5.70
C LEU A 8 6.58 58.81 -4.79
N VAL A 9 5.55 58.61 -3.97
CA VAL A 9 5.35 57.36 -3.23
C VAL A 9 4.64 56.41 -4.19
N THR A 10 5.38 55.44 -4.72
CA THR A 10 4.85 54.33 -5.51
C THR A 10 4.06 53.40 -4.60
N SER A 11 2.76 53.32 -4.81
CA SER A 11 1.88 52.32 -4.23
C SER A 11 2.28 50.93 -4.70
N LEU A 12 2.83 50.09 -3.81
CA LEU A 12 2.94 48.65 -4.02
C LEU A 12 1.55 48.02 -3.90
N ALA A 13 0.88 47.80 -5.03
CA ALA A 13 -0.22 46.85 -5.09
C ALA A 13 0.38 45.43 -5.11
N GLY A 14 0.58 44.85 -3.93
CA GLY A 14 0.89 43.43 -3.80
C GLY A 14 -0.33 42.62 -4.25
N ALA A 15 -0.25 42.04 -5.43
CA ALA A 15 -1.15 40.97 -5.83
C ALA A 15 -0.84 39.75 -4.97
N ALA A 16 -1.53 39.62 -3.84
CA ALA A 16 -1.58 38.37 -3.10
C ALA A 16 -2.30 37.35 -3.98
N PHE A 17 -1.55 36.51 -4.66
CA PHE A 17 -2.11 35.25 -5.17
C PHE A 17 -2.59 34.49 -3.94
N ALA A 18 -3.91 34.43 -3.76
CA ALA A 18 -4.53 33.50 -2.84
C ALA A 18 -4.07 32.10 -3.27
N ALA A 19 -3.09 31.54 -2.56
CA ALA A 19 -2.78 30.14 -2.68
C ALA A 19 -4.09 29.39 -2.41
N PRO A 20 -4.50 28.45 -3.28
CA PRO A 20 -5.65 27.62 -2.98
C PRO A 20 -5.39 26.99 -1.63
N SER A 21 -6.24 27.28 -0.66
CA SER A 21 -6.22 26.59 0.63
C SER A 21 -6.37 25.11 0.29
N ALA A 22 -5.28 24.35 0.41
CA ALA A 22 -5.34 22.91 0.41
C ALA A 22 -6.24 22.55 1.58
N GLN A 23 -7.52 22.30 1.30
CA GLN A 23 -8.40 21.67 2.26
C GLN A 23 -7.68 20.36 2.64
N PRO A 24 -7.49 20.09 3.93
CA PRO A 24 -7.08 18.76 4.36
C PRO A 24 -8.07 17.81 3.71
N VAL A 25 -7.58 16.96 2.79
CA VAL A 25 -8.38 15.85 2.31
C VAL A 25 -8.62 15.00 3.55
N GLU A 26 -9.82 15.09 4.11
CA GLU A 26 -10.32 14.15 5.11
C GLU A 26 -10.28 12.79 4.43
N ARG A 27 -9.17 12.05 4.64
CA ARG A 27 -9.08 10.66 4.25
C ARG A 27 -10.07 9.94 5.15
N GLN A 28 -11.20 9.52 4.59
CA GLN A 28 -12.13 8.61 5.25
C GLN A 28 -11.34 7.38 5.70
N SER A 29 -10.94 7.34 6.97
CA SER A 29 -9.96 6.38 7.47
C SER A 29 -10.48 5.56 8.65
N THR A 30 -11.74 5.73 9.06
CA THR A 30 -12.41 4.80 9.98
C THR A 30 -12.73 3.44 9.34
N HIS A 31 -12.57 3.29 8.02
CA HIS A 31 -12.87 2.05 7.30
C HIS A 31 -11.63 1.21 6.98
N TYR A 32 -10.42 1.75 7.15
CA TYR A 32 -9.18 1.15 6.65
C TYR A 32 -8.08 1.08 7.72
N PRO A 33 -8.19 0.20 8.72
CA PRO A 33 -7.21 0.11 9.82
C PRO A 33 -5.84 -0.37 9.36
N TYR A 34 -5.75 -1.03 8.20
CA TYR A 34 -4.50 -1.56 7.68
C TYR A 34 -4.23 -1.09 6.25
N SER A 35 -2.95 -1.00 5.90
CA SER A 35 -2.51 -0.89 4.51
C SER A 35 -1.38 -1.87 4.21
N ILE A 36 -1.37 -2.36 2.98
CA ILE A 36 -0.30 -3.17 2.41
C ILE A 36 0.50 -2.33 1.41
N ASP A 37 1.81 -2.29 1.58
CA ASP A 37 2.77 -1.66 0.67
C ASP A 37 4.01 -2.54 0.50
N THR A 38 4.93 -2.14 -0.38
CA THR A 38 6.14 -2.91 -0.76
C THR A 38 5.88 -4.37 -1.15
N LEU A 39 4.64 -4.65 -1.59
CA LEU A 39 4.16 -5.98 -1.92
C LEU A 39 4.85 -6.49 -3.19
N TRP A 40 5.34 -7.72 -3.12
CA TRP A 40 5.69 -8.50 -4.29
C TRP A 40 5.17 -9.93 -4.15
N LEU A 41 4.84 -10.52 -5.30
CA LEU A 41 4.40 -11.90 -5.45
C LEU A 41 5.16 -12.53 -6.61
N ARG A 42 5.84 -13.64 -6.34
CA ARG A 42 6.66 -14.37 -7.31
C ARG A 42 6.09 -15.74 -7.52
N ARG A 43 5.97 -16.17 -8.78
CA ARG A 43 5.64 -17.56 -9.12
C ARG A 43 6.90 -18.31 -9.50
N TYR A 44 7.05 -19.49 -8.92
CA TYR A 44 8.15 -20.41 -9.18
C TYR A 44 7.77 -21.45 -10.25
N THR A 45 8.78 -22.09 -10.83
CA THR A 45 8.63 -23.17 -11.83
C THR A 45 7.86 -24.38 -11.31
N ASP A 46 7.89 -24.62 -9.99
CA ASP A 46 7.16 -25.68 -9.30
C ASP A 46 5.69 -25.30 -8.97
N ASN A 47 5.23 -24.17 -9.48
CA ASN A 47 3.89 -23.62 -9.28
C ASN A 47 3.60 -23.17 -7.83
N THR A 48 4.63 -22.98 -7.01
CA THR A 48 4.51 -22.29 -5.72
C THR A 48 4.60 -20.78 -5.92
N PHE A 49 4.06 -20.05 -4.95
CA PHE A 49 4.08 -18.60 -4.91
C PHE A 49 4.85 -18.14 -3.68
N ARG A 50 5.73 -17.16 -3.82
CA ARG A 50 6.31 -16.47 -2.67
C ARG A 50 5.80 -15.05 -2.62
N ILE A 51 5.22 -14.69 -1.48
CA ILE A 51 4.72 -13.36 -1.22
C ILE A 51 5.57 -12.69 -0.14
N ASN A 52 5.68 -11.38 -0.25
CA ASN A 52 6.16 -10.54 0.83
C ASN A 52 5.54 -9.16 0.71
N PHE A 53 5.23 -8.55 1.85
CA PHE A 53 4.75 -7.18 1.90
C PHE A 53 4.99 -6.57 3.28
N SER A 54 4.88 -5.26 3.36
CA SER A 54 4.75 -4.53 4.62
C SER A 54 3.28 -4.31 4.93
N LEU A 55 2.86 -4.69 6.13
CA LEU A 55 1.56 -4.38 6.71
C LEU A 55 1.72 -3.21 7.68
N THR A 56 1.00 -2.13 7.45
CA THR A 56 0.99 -0.95 8.31
C THR A 56 -0.37 -0.80 8.97
N HIS A 57 -0.40 -0.81 10.31
CA HIS A 57 -1.57 -0.44 11.12
C HIS A 57 -1.67 1.08 11.21
N ARG A 58 -2.88 1.61 11.06
CA ARG A 58 -3.18 3.03 10.94
C ARG A 58 -4.24 3.49 11.92
N THR A 59 -4.17 4.77 12.28
CA THR A 59 -5.24 5.46 13.00
C THR A 59 -6.47 5.67 12.12
N ASP A 60 -7.59 6.08 12.74
CA ASP A 60 -8.79 6.57 12.04
C ASP A 60 -8.56 7.80 11.15
N SER A 61 -7.42 8.49 11.30
CA SER A 61 -7.00 9.62 10.44
C SER A 61 -6.00 9.19 9.35
N GLY A 62 -5.60 7.93 9.33
CA GLY A 62 -4.73 7.31 8.32
C GLY A 62 -3.24 7.40 8.64
N GLU A 63 -2.88 7.89 9.83
CA GLU A 63 -1.50 7.96 10.30
C GLU A 63 -0.97 6.57 10.61
N ALA A 64 0.28 6.27 10.25
CA ALA A 64 0.90 4.99 10.54
C ALA A 64 1.22 4.87 12.04
N LEU A 65 0.70 3.82 12.69
CA LEU A 65 0.95 3.50 14.10
C LEU A 65 2.11 2.52 14.26
N SER A 66 2.10 1.45 13.45
CA SER A 66 3.13 0.41 13.45
C SER A 66 3.18 -0.28 12.10
N SER A 67 4.32 -0.91 11.80
CA SER A 67 4.52 -1.65 10.55
C SER A 67 5.23 -2.96 10.84
N THR A 68 4.85 -4.01 10.12
CA THR A 68 5.45 -5.34 10.19
C THR A 68 5.60 -5.95 8.81
N THR A 69 6.57 -6.83 8.65
CA THR A 69 6.79 -7.55 7.38
C THR A 69 6.07 -8.89 7.42
N CYS A 70 5.29 -9.18 6.40
CA CYS A 70 4.60 -10.45 6.23
C CYS A 70 5.23 -11.19 5.04
N THR A 71 5.52 -12.48 5.21
CA THR A 71 6.13 -13.29 4.16
C THR A 71 5.63 -14.72 4.25
N THR A 72 5.35 -15.35 3.10
CA THR A 72 5.10 -16.79 3.05
C THR A 72 5.44 -17.38 1.69
N THR A 73 5.59 -18.69 1.67
CA THR A 73 5.50 -19.48 0.45
C THR A 73 4.12 -20.15 0.44
N TRP A 74 3.29 -19.77 -0.51
CA TRP A 74 1.98 -20.36 -0.74
C TRP A 74 2.08 -21.51 -1.75
N ASN A 75 1.56 -22.66 -1.37
CA ASN A 75 1.36 -23.79 -2.27
C ASN A 75 -0.14 -23.92 -2.56
N PRO A 76 -0.58 -23.93 -3.83
CA PRO A 76 -2.00 -24.10 -4.18
C PRO A 76 -2.67 -25.37 -3.64
N SER A 77 -1.89 -26.35 -3.18
CA SER A 77 -2.39 -27.57 -2.52
C SER A 77 -2.79 -27.35 -1.05
N VAL A 78 -2.37 -26.24 -0.43
CA VAL A 78 -2.77 -25.86 0.93
C VAL A 78 -4.18 -25.27 0.88
N PRO A 79 -5.11 -25.67 1.76
CA PRO A 79 -6.44 -25.08 1.80
C PRO A 79 -6.38 -23.58 2.07
N ALA A 80 -7.13 -22.81 1.29
CA ALA A 80 -7.34 -21.38 1.49
C ALA A 80 -8.09 -21.09 2.79
N GLY A 81 -8.19 -19.82 3.17
CA GLY A 81 -9.09 -19.38 4.23
C GLY A 81 -8.45 -19.14 5.61
N PRO A 82 -9.26 -18.64 6.56
CA PRO A 82 -8.81 -18.19 7.88
C PRO A 82 -8.32 -19.32 8.79
N GLU A 83 -8.59 -20.59 8.45
CA GLU A 83 -8.09 -21.77 9.15
C GLU A 83 -6.59 -22.05 8.91
N ASN A 84 -6.00 -21.43 7.88
CA ASN A 84 -4.57 -21.54 7.55
C ASN A 84 -3.87 -20.17 7.59
N PRO A 85 -3.89 -19.46 8.75
CA PRO A 85 -3.26 -18.15 8.85
C PRO A 85 -1.74 -18.27 8.87
N VAL A 86 -1.08 -17.25 8.32
CA VAL A 86 0.35 -17.07 8.39
C VAL A 86 0.65 -15.89 9.32
N ALA A 87 1.53 -16.09 10.29
CA ALA A 87 2.03 -15.02 11.14
C ALA A 87 2.97 -14.09 10.36
N CYS A 88 2.81 -12.78 10.55
CA CYS A 88 3.82 -11.81 10.13
C CYS A 88 5.03 -11.83 11.10
N ALA A 89 6.05 -11.02 10.82
CA ALA A 89 7.23 -10.90 11.70
C ALA A 89 6.85 -10.44 13.12
N ASP A 90 5.82 -9.60 13.23
CA ASP A 90 5.10 -9.36 14.48
C ASP A 90 3.91 -10.33 14.54
N PRO A 91 3.90 -11.29 15.49
CA PRO A 91 2.88 -12.33 15.57
C PRO A 91 1.51 -11.81 16.04
N THR A 92 1.41 -10.54 16.45
CA THR A 92 0.12 -9.87 16.69
C THR A 92 -0.70 -9.78 15.41
N TYR A 93 -0.05 -9.81 14.25
CA TYR A 93 -0.67 -9.77 12.93
C TYR A 93 -0.54 -11.12 12.24
N THR A 94 -1.66 -11.58 11.68
CA THR A 94 -1.72 -12.75 10.81
C THR A 94 -2.39 -12.38 9.50
N PHE A 95 -2.10 -13.12 8.45
CA PHE A 95 -2.76 -12.96 7.15
C PHE A 95 -3.06 -14.31 6.51
N TRP A 96 -4.02 -14.34 5.60
CA TRP A 96 -4.36 -15.51 4.79
C TRP A 96 -4.88 -15.07 3.43
N PHE A 97 -5.07 -16.05 2.54
CA PHE A 97 -5.70 -15.87 1.24
C PHE A 97 -7.10 -16.49 1.30
N PRO A 98 -8.18 -15.71 1.33
CA PRO A 98 -9.55 -16.24 1.47
C PRO A 98 -9.90 -17.32 0.43
N SER A 99 -9.48 -17.12 -0.81
CA SER A 99 -9.69 -18.06 -1.93
C SER A 99 -8.40 -18.72 -2.44
N GLY A 100 -7.28 -18.53 -1.73
CA GLY A 100 -5.95 -18.93 -2.20
C GLY A 100 -5.40 -18.03 -3.30
N ILE A 101 -4.15 -18.25 -3.71
CA ILE A 101 -3.55 -17.58 -4.87
C ILE A 101 -3.68 -18.51 -6.09
N LEU A 102 -4.62 -18.19 -6.98
CA LEU A 102 -4.82 -18.88 -8.25
C LEU A 102 -4.17 -18.13 -9.43
N SER A 103 -4.01 -16.82 -9.29
CA SER A 103 -3.43 -15.93 -10.29
C SER A 103 -2.48 -14.94 -9.61
N LEU A 104 -1.49 -14.48 -10.36
CA LEU A 104 -0.62 -13.37 -9.93
C LEU A 104 -1.28 -12.00 -10.16
N LEU A 105 -2.29 -11.95 -11.04
CA LEU A 105 -2.90 -10.70 -11.50
C LEU A 105 -4.08 -10.25 -10.63
N ASP A 106 -4.67 -11.18 -9.88
CA ASP A 106 -5.86 -10.95 -9.07
C ASP A 106 -5.91 -11.99 -7.95
N TYR A 107 -5.91 -11.51 -6.71
CA TYR A 107 -6.05 -12.31 -5.49
C TYR A 107 -6.42 -11.42 -4.31
N GLU A 108 -6.99 -12.01 -3.27
CA GLU A 108 -7.35 -11.30 -2.05
C GLU A 108 -6.36 -11.62 -0.92
N ILE A 109 -6.01 -10.59 -0.15
CA ILE A 109 -5.30 -10.75 1.13
C ILE A 109 -6.25 -10.30 2.24
N ALA A 110 -6.47 -11.19 3.21
CA ALA A 110 -7.13 -10.84 4.46
C ALA A 110 -6.10 -10.85 5.59
N THR A 111 -6.28 -9.95 6.56
CA THR A 111 -5.40 -9.79 7.70
C THR A 111 -6.23 -9.71 8.98
N LYS A 112 -5.66 -10.21 10.09
CA LYS A 112 -6.22 -10.07 11.43
C LYS A 112 -5.20 -9.42 12.33
N GLY A 113 -5.62 -8.34 12.99
CA GLY A 113 -4.83 -7.59 13.96
C GLY A 113 -5.69 -7.08 15.12
N PRO A 114 -5.21 -6.08 15.88
CA PRO A 114 -5.90 -5.51 17.04
C PRO A 114 -7.31 -4.96 16.76
N ASP A 115 -7.57 -4.49 15.54
CA ASP A 115 -8.81 -3.83 15.12
C ASP A 115 -9.78 -4.79 14.42
N GLY A 116 -9.46 -6.08 14.40
CA GLY A 116 -10.27 -7.12 13.80
C GLY A 116 -9.73 -7.65 12.49
N VAL A 117 -10.63 -8.11 11.63
CA VAL A 117 -10.30 -8.66 10.31
C VAL A 117 -10.57 -7.60 9.25
N ALA A 118 -9.62 -7.44 8.34
CA ALA A 118 -9.77 -6.58 7.18
C ALA A 118 -9.16 -7.22 5.95
N SER A 119 -9.73 -6.94 4.77
CA SER A 119 -9.26 -7.50 3.51
C SER A 119 -9.14 -6.47 2.39
N ALA A 120 -8.36 -6.81 1.37
CA ALA A 120 -8.28 -6.06 0.12
C ALA A 120 -8.02 -7.00 -1.06
N GLU A 121 -8.66 -6.69 -2.19
CA GLU A 121 -8.32 -7.25 -3.49
C GLU A 121 -7.03 -6.61 -4.01
N ILE A 122 -6.11 -7.45 -4.49
CA ILE A 122 -4.88 -7.08 -5.16
C ILE A 122 -5.05 -7.37 -6.64
N VAL A 123 -5.29 -6.32 -7.42
CA VAL A 123 -5.53 -6.42 -8.87
C VAL A 123 -4.40 -5.73 -9.63
N GLU A 124 -3.95 -6.35 -10.72
CA GLU A 124 -3.02 -5.76 -11.68
C GLU A 124 -3.53 -4.40 -12.15
N GLY A 125 -2.64 -3.41 -12.16
CA GLY A 125 -2.97 -2.07 -12.59
C GLY A 125 -1.87 -1.07 -12.26
N PRO A 126 -2.19 0.24 -12.23
CA PRO A 126 -1.19 1.29 -12.02
C PRO A 126 -0.40 1.15 -10.73
N LYS A 127 -0.98 0.52 -9.69
CA LYS A 127 -0.36 0.34 -8.37
C LYS A 127 0.38 -1.00 -8.21
N TYR A 128 0.15 -1.96 -9.10
CA TYR A 128 0.66 -3.33 -8.98
C TYR A 128 0.87 -3.90 -10.39
N ALA A 129 2.13 -4.04 -10.77
CA ALA A 129 2.52 -4.38 -12.13
C ALA A 129 3.18 -5.75 -12.18
N CYS A 130 2.92 -6.46 -13.26
CA CYS A 130 3.27 -7.86 -13.43
C CYS A 130 4.13 -8.05 -14.69
N GLY A 131 5.09 -8.97 -14.63
CA GLY A 131 5.93 -9.30 -15.78
C GLY A 131 6.82 -10.51 -15.56
N GLY A 132 7.56 -10.87 -16.61
CA GLY A 132 8.63 -11.86 -16.49
C GLY A 132 9.66 -11.42 -15.45
N TYR A 133 10.17 -12.36 -14.67
CA TYR A 133 11.20 -12.06 -13.67
C TYR A 133 12.56 -11.89 -14.35
N GLU A 134 13.20 -10.74 -14.14
CA GLU A 134 14.49 -10.37 -14.76
C GLU A 134 15.68 -10.42 -13.78
N GLY A 135 15.47 -10.91 -12.55
CA GLY A 135 16.54 -10.98 -11.55
C GLY A 135 17.35 -12.29 -11.59
N ASP A 136 18.39 -12.36 -10.76
CA ASP A 136 19.37 -13.47 -10.77
C ASP A 136 18.95 -14.70 -9.94
N LEU A 137 17.73 -14.70 -9.40
CA LEU A 137 17.24 -15.80 -8.57
C LEU A 137 16.64 -16.89 -9.46
N GLU A 138 17.22 -18.09 -9.38
CA GLU A 138 16.75 -19.24 -10.14
C GLU A 138 15.33 -19.67 -9.73
N GLY A 139 14.62 -20.26 -10.70
CA GLY A 139 13.31 -20.87 -10.49
C GLY A 139 12.13 -19.91 -10.46
N ILE A 140 12.32 -18.59 -10.50
CA ILE A 140 11.22 -17.61 -10.61
C ILE A 140 10.93 -17.36 -12.09
N ILE A 141 9.67 -17.51 -12.49
CA ILE A 141 9.24 -17.30 -13.87
C ILE A 141 8.46 -16.01 -14.08
N TYR A 142 7.89 -15.45 -13.01
CA TYR A 142 7.04 -14.27 -13.08
C TYR A 142 7.04 -13.54 -11.73
N GLU A 143 7.01 -12.22 -11.78
CA GLU A 143 6.92 -11.35 -10.61
C GLU A 143 5.85 -10.28 -10.84
N CYS A 144 5.05 -10.06 -9.80
CA CYS A 144 4.21 -8.90 -9.68
C CYS A 144 4.64 -8.11 -8.44
N ARG A 145 4.63 -6.78 -8.53
CA ARG A 145 5.03 -5.93 -7.40
C ARG A 145 4.33 -4.59 -7.41
N THR A 146 4.19 -3.99 -6.23
CA THR A 146 3.71 -2.61 -6.11
C THR A 146 4.65 -1.65 -6.84
N THR A 147 4.07 -0.70 -7.56
CA THR A 147 4.81 0.39 -8.22
C THR A 147 4.99 1.57 -7.25
N ASN A 148 5.83 2.55 -7.58
CA ASN A 148 6.22 3.65 -6.68
C ASN A 148 5.02 4.33 -5.99
N GLY A 149 4.92 4.15 -4.66
CA GLY A 149 3.84 4.73 -3.84
C GLY A 149 2.51 3.97 -3.90
N GLY A 150 2.46 2.83 -4.58
CA GLY A 150 1.33 1.92 -4.59
C GLY A 150 1.10 1.31 -3.21
N ALA A 151 -0.10 1.51 -2.67
CA ALA A 151 -0.56 0.87 -1.46
C ALA A 151 -2.02 0.42 -1.63
N PHE A 152 -2.35 -0.68 -0.96
CA PHE A 152 -3.68 -1.22 -0.82
C PHE A 152 -4.17 -0.96 0.60
N TYR A 153 -5.37 -0.42 0.75
CA TYR A 153 -5.96 -0.15 2.06
C TYR A 153 -7.04 -1.21 2.31
N LEU A 154 -6.97 -1.86 3.47
CA LEU A 154 -7.77 -3.04 3.78
C LEU A 154 -9.02 -2.62 4.55
N ALA A 155 -10.18 -2.96 4.00
CA ALA A 155 -11.47 -2.63 4.59
C ALA A 155 -11.84 -3.66 5.67
N LEU A 156 -12.40 -3.20 6.79
CA LEU A 156 -12.96 -4.09 7.80
C LEU A 156 -14.09 -4.96 7.20
N GLU A 157 -14.08 -6.25 7.54
CA GLU A 157 -15.14 -7.22 7.18
C GLU A 157 -16.43 -7.06 8.00
#